data_AF-A0A7R7BXV5-F1
#
_entry.id   AF-A0A7R7BXV5-F1
#
_cell.length_a   1.000
_cell.length_b   1.000
_cell.length_c   1.000
_cell.angle_alpha   90.00
_cell.angle_beta   90.00
_cell.angle_gamma   90.00
#
_symmetry.space_group_name_H-M   'P 1'
#
loop_
_entity.id
_entity.type
_entity.pdbx_description
1 polymer ?
#
loop_
_entity_poly.entity_id
_entity_poly.type
_entity_poly.pdbx_seq_one_letter_code
_entity_poly.pdbx_strand_id
1 'polypeptide(L)'
;MSGRPVDPDTGFVIDFFDVKAVFGPLLQRLDHQYLNEIEGLDNPTAEKIAVWIWNQTKPLLGQMCSVTVYETPLCWAEYEG
;
A
#
# COMPACT_ATOMS: atom_id res chain seq x y z
N MET A 1 6.94 0.22 18.78
CA MET A 1 7.65 0.53 17.51
C MET A 1 9.04 -0.10 17.56
N SER A 2 9.23 -1.26 16.95
CA SER A 2 10.58 -1.77 16.65
C SER A 2 10.95 -1.29 15.25
N GLY A 3 11.88 -0.35 15.15
CA GLY A 3 12.42 0.07 13.85
C GLY A 3 13.02 -1.14 13.13
N ARG A 4 12.75 -1.28 11.83
CA ARG A 4 13.42 -2.29 11.01
C ARG A 4 14.91 -1.91 10.88
N PRO A 5 15.80 -2.90 10.76
CA PRO A 5 17.23 -2.63 10.61
C PRO A 5 17.47 -1.78 9.37
N VAL A 6 18.32 -0.77 9.53
CA VAL A 6 18.81 0.06 8.44
C VAL A 6 20.01 -0.67 7.82
N ASP A 7 20.03 -0.79 6.49
CA ASP A 7 21.18 -1.32 5.79
C ASP A 7 22.39 -0.37 6.00
N PRO A 8 23.55 -0.88 6.46
CA PRO A 8 24.67 -0.04 6.86
C PRO A 8 25.44 0.57 5.68
N ASP A 9 25.31 0.03 4.47
CA ASP A 9 26.01 0.51 3.28
C ASP A 9 25.21 1.60 2.57
N THR A 10 23.88 1.43 2.53
CA THR A 10 22.95 2.36 1.86
C THR A 10 22.36 3.40 2.81
N GLY A 11 22.28 3.10 4.11
CA GLY A 11 21.62 3.95 5.11
C GLY A 11 20.09 3.93 5.04
N PHE A 12 19.48 2.98 4.32
CA PHE A 12 18.03 2.88 4.14
C PHE A 12 17.45 1.61 4.76
N VAL A 13 16.18 1.67 5.17
CA VAL A 13 15.39 0.46 5.48
C VAL A 13 14.97 -0.23 4.17
N ILE A 14 14.59 0.57 3.17
CA ILE A 14 14.24 0.17 1.82
C ILE A 14 14.42 1.37 0.89
N ASP A 15 14.80 1.13 -0.37
CA ASP A 15 14.83 2.19 -1.38
C ASP A 15 13.39 2.56 -1.80
N PHE A 16 13.12 3.87 -1.92
CA PHE A 16 11.83 4.35 -2.43
C PHE A 16 11.56 3.91 -3.88
N PHE A 17 12.60 3.66 -4.69
CA PHE A 17 12.42 3.11 -6.03
C PHE A 17 11.84 1.70 -6.01
N ASP A 18 12.23 0.87 -5.03
CA ASP A 18 11.68 -0.49 -4.87
C ASP A 18 10.21 -0.43 -4.47
N VAL A 19 9.86 0.48 -3.55
CA VAL A 19 8.45 0.72 -3.15
C VAL A 19 7.63 1.16 -4.37
N LYS A 20 8.15 2.09 -5.17
CA LYS A 20 7.49 2.58 -6.37
C LYS A 20 7.36 1.50 -7.44
N ALA A 21 8.36 0.64 -7.60
CA ALA A 21 8.34 -0.45 -8.58
C ALA A 21 7.24 -1.48 -8.25
N VAL A 22 7.02 -1.76 -6.96
CA VAL A 22 5.95 -2.66 -6.52
C VAL A 22 4.58 -2.00 -6.58
N PHE A 23 4.44 -0.77 -6.06
CA PHE A 23 3.13 -0.12 -5.98
C PHE A 23 2.66 0.47 -7.31
N GLY A 24 3.57 0.87 -8.21
CA GLY A 24 3.25 1.52 -9.48
C GLY A 24 2.23 0.77 -10.35
N PRO A 25 2.40 -0.54 -10.60
CA PRO A 25 1.42 -1.33 -11.34
C PRO A 25 0.03 -1.40 -10.67
N LEU A 26 -0.03 -1.42 -9.33
CA LEU A 26 -1.30 -1.41 -8.60
C LEU A 26 -1.97 -0.04 -8.71
N LEU A 27 -1.19 1.03 -8.57
CA LEU A 27 -1.69 2.39 -8.71
C LEU A 27 -2.33 2.62 -10.09
N GLN A 28 -1.73 2.09 -11.17
CA GLN A 28 -2.32 2.17 -12.52
C GLN A 28 -3.66 1.47 -12.65
N ARG A 29 -3.94 0.45 -11.83
CA ARG A 29 -5.24 -0.23 -11.78
C ARG A 29 -6.30 0.58 -11.03
N LEU A 30 -5.88 1.51 -10.16
CA LEU A 30 -6.77 2.32 -9.32
C LEU A 30 -7.02 3.70 -9.94
N ASP A 31 -5.96 4.33 -10.46
CA ASP A 31 -5.98 5.69 -10.94
C ASP A 31 -6.84 5.83 -12.21
N HIS A 32 -7.71 6.85 -12.21
CA HIS A 32 -8.68 7.10 -13.29
C HIS A 32 -9.58 5.89 -13.64
N GLN A 33 -9.77 4.93 -12.72
CA GLN A 33 -10.62 3.75 -12.93
C GLN A 33 -11.89 3.80 -12.07
N TYR A 34 -12.91 3.08 -12.51
CA TYR A 34 -14.09 2.81 -11.67
C TYR A 34 -13.79 1.61 -10.75
N LEU A 35 -13.53 1.89 -9.47
CA LEU A 35 -13.00 0.90 -8.52
C LEU A 35 -13.90 -0.33 -8.33
N ASN A 36 -15.22 -0.19 -8.47
CA ASN A 36 -16.17 -1.29 -8.32
C ASN A 36 -16.01 -2.40 -9.37
N GLU A 37 -15.33 -2.13 -10.51
CA GLU A 37 -15.05 -3.15 -11.54
C GLU A 37 -13.76 -3.92 -11.28
N ILE A 38 -12.98 -3.51 -10.27
CA ILE A 38 -11.75 -4.19 -9.89
C ILE A 38 -12.09 -5.36 -8.98
N GLU A 39 -11.65 -6.57 -9.36
CA GLU A 39 -11.83 -7.77 -8.55
C GLU A 39 -11.35 -7.57 -7.10
N GLY A 40 -12.26 -7.80 -6.15
CA GLY A 40 -12.03 -7.60 -4.72
C GLY A 40 -12.37 -6.20 -4.19
N LEU A 41 -12.85 -5.28 -5.05
CA LEU A 41 -13.25 -3.92 -4.69
C LEU A 41 -14.71 -3.60 -5.07
N ASP A 42 -15.59 -4.59 -5.10
CA ASP A 42 -17.02 -4.41 -5.46
C ASP A 42 -17.75 -3.37 -4.58
N ASN A 43 -17.24 -3.13 -3.37
CA ASN A 43 -17.67 -2.07 -2.46
C ASN A 43 -16.43 -1.35 -1.88
N PRO A 44 -15.90 -0.32 -2.58
CA PRO A 44 -14.55 0.21 -2.34
C PRO A 44 -14.52 1.28 -1.24
N THR A 45 -14.75 0.89 0.03
CA THR A 45 -14.51 1.78 1.18
C THR A 45 -13.01 1.94 1.44
N ALA A 46 -12.60 3.00 2.16
CA ALA A 46 -11.18 3.23 2.47
C ALA A 46 -10.51 2.03 3.17
N GLU A 47 -11.22 1.38 4.11
CA GLU A 47 -10.74 0.18 4.81
C GLU A 47 -10.52 -0.98 3.84
N LYS A 48 -11.47 -1.21 2.92
CA LYS A 48 -11.39 -2.30 1.94
C LYS A 48 -10.30 -2.05 0.91
N ILE A 49 -10.10 -0.81 0.48
CA ILE A 49 -8.99 -0.43 -0.39
C ILE A 49 -7.66 -0.66 0.33
N ALA A 50 -7.53 -0.28 1.60
CA ALA A 50 -6.30 -0.50 2.37
C ALA A 50 -5.94 -1.99 2.48
N VAL A 51 -6.93 -2.84 2.81
CA VAL A 51 -6.78 -4.31 2.85
C VAL A 51 -6.44 -4.87 1.46
N TRP A 52 -7.10 -4.38 0.41
CA TRP A 52 -6.83 -4.82 -0.96
C TRP A 52 -5.41 -4.50 -1.38
N ILE A 53 -4.95 -3.26 -1.16
CA ILE A 53 -3.56 -2.85 -1.45
C ILE A 53 -2.60 -3.73 -0.65
N TRP A 54 -2.86 -3.93 0.65
CA TRP A 54 -2.02 -4.77 1.50
C TRP A 54 -1.84 -6.19 0.96
N ASN A 55 -2.93 -6.86 0.60
CA ASN A 55 -2.88 -8.23 0.12
C ASN A 55 -2.06 -8.38 -1.17
N GLN A 56 -2.07 -7.34 -2.02
CA GLN A 56 -1.32 -7.32 -3.28
C GLN A 56 0.16 -6.93 -3.06
N THR A 57 0.46 -6.02 -2.14
CA THR A 57 1.82 -5.50 -1.92
C THR A 57 2.63 -6.31 -0.90
N LYS A 58 2.02 -6.84 0.16
CA LYS A 58 2.72 -7.51 1.27
C LYS A 58 3.61 -8.69 0.85
N PRO A 59 3.21 -9.55 -0.11
CA PRO A 59 4.08 -10.63 -0.60
C PRO A 59 5.33 -10.13 -1.34
N LEU A 60 5.27 -8.92 -1.91
CA LEU A 60 6.35 -8.30 -2.68
C LEU A 60 7.21 -7.34 -1.83
N LEU A 61 6.59 -6.69 -0.84
CA LEU A 61 7.20 -5.81 0.14
C LEU A 61 6.99 -6.38 1.54
N GLY A 62 7.71 -7.45 1.87
CA GLY A 62 7.60 -8.09 3.20
C GLY A 62 7.89 -7.14 4.37
N GLN A 63 8.65 -6.07 4.09
CA GLN A 63 8.99 -5.01 5.04
C GLN A 63 7.85 -4.02 5.34
N MET A 64 6.77 -4.02 4.56
CA MET A 64 5.63 -3.13 4.78
C MET A 64 4.96 -3.39 6.13
N CYS A 65 4.63 -2.33 6.86
CA CYS A 65 4.06 -2.41 8.21
C CYS A 65 2.61 -1.92 8.29
N SER A 66 2.24 -0.92 7.49
CA SER A 66 0.86 -0.46 7.36
C SER A 66 0.56 0.03 5.96
N VAL A 67 -0.73 0.07 5.61
CA VAL A 67 -1.27 0.77 4.44
C VAL A 67 -2.33 1.73 4.95
N THR A 68 -2.20 3.01 4.59
CA THR A 68 -3.16 4.05 4.94
C THR A 68 -3.79 4.62 3.69
N VAL A 69 -5.12 4.60 3.62
CA VAL A 69 -5.90 5.15 2.51
C VAL A 69 -6.69 6.34 3.02
N TYR A 70 -6.44 7.49 2.41
CA TYR A 70 -7.16 8.74 2.68
C TYR A 70 -8.28 8.89 1.64
N GLU A 71 -9.53 8.85 2.07
CA GLU A 71 -10.67 9.20 1.21
C GLU A 71 -10.72 10.72 1.01
N THR A 72 -10.46 11.46 2.09
CA THR A 72 -10.29 12.90 2.11
C THR A 72 -9.11 13.26 3.01
N PRO A 73 -8.64 14.52 3.04
CA PRO A 73 -7.53 14.92 3.92
C PRO A 73 -7.78 14.68 5.42
N LEU A 74 -9.05 14.54 5.84
CA LEU A 74 -9.44 14.38 7.25
C LEU A 74 -10.10 13.04 7.55
N CYS A 75 -10.28 12.17 6.55
CA CYS A 75 -10.92 10.86 6.72
C CYS A 75 -10.05 9.78 6.06
N TRP A 76 -9.61 8.82 6.86
CA TRP A 76 -8.72 7.75 6.41
C TRP A 76 -9.02 6.43 7.13
N ALA A 77 -8.53 5.35 6.52
CA ALA A 77 -8.42 4.04 7.13
C ALA A 77 -6.96 3.58 7.10
N GLU A 78 -6.50 2.93 8.16
CA GLU A 78 -5.19 2.31 8.25
C GLU A 78 -5.35 0.81 8.52
N TYR A 79 -4.52 0.00 7.85
CA TYR A 79 -4.48 -1.45 8.03
C TYR A 79 -3.05 -1.92 8.21
N GLU A 80 -2.80 -2.73 9.24
CA GLU A 80 -1.47 -3.19 9.66
C GLU A 80 -1.24 -4.71 9.51
N GLY A 81 -2.21 -5.44 8.92
CA GLY A 81 -2.18 -6.91 8.78
C GLY A 81 -3.02 -7.64 9.80
#